data_AF-A0A5C7MQG6-F1
#
_entry.id   AF-A0A5C7MQG6-F1
#
_cell.length_a   1.000
_cell.length_b   1.000
_cell.length_c   1.000
_cell.angle_alpha   90.00
_cell.angle_beta   90.00
_cell.angle_gamma   90.00
#
_symmetry.space_group_name_H-M   'P 1'
#
loop_
_entity.id
_entity.type
_entity.pdbx_description
1 polymer ?
#
loop_
_entity_poly.entity_id
_entity_poly.type
_entity_poly.pdbx_seq_one_letter_code
_entity_poly.pdbx_strand_id
1 'polypeptide(L)'
;MNDDWRIFEPPDQHELSRRADDLLRRVSLVRAHGWDQYRQLWSCGEVLGLALLLGDGSELQRSGETIVSVLERWAFDLWGIVCGQEDTDAGLPRTRAWFDSLRAAIGAPDIQQPPVTR
;
A
#
# COMPACT_ATOMS: atom_id res chain seq x y z
N MET A 1 20.72 -17.39 -21.80
CA MET A 1 19.44 -17.79 -21.17
C MET A 1 19.13 -16.69 -20.17
N ASN A 2 18.03 -15.99 -20.40
CA ASN A 2 17.78 -14.65 -19.86
C ASN A 2 17.25 -14.73 -18.41
N ASP A 3 17.77 -13.87 -17.54
CA ASP A 3 17.32 -13.61 -16.15
C ASP A 3 15.91 -12.96 -16.07
N ASP A 4 15.02 -13.22 -17.04
CA ASP A 4 13.67 -12.63 -17.14
C ASP A 4 12.70 -13.13 -16.04
N TRP A 5 13.08 -14.18 -15.30
CA TRP A 5 12.23 -14.77 -14.27
C TRP A 5 12.31 -14.02 -12.92
N ARG A 6 13.34 -13.19 -12.70
CA ARG A 6 13.49 -12.40 -11.45
C ARG A 6 12.41 -11.34 -11.27
N ILE A 7 11.72 -10.96 -12.34
CA ILE A 7 10.61 -10.01 -12.32
C ILE A 7 9.41 -10.59 -11.54
N PHE A 8 9.35 -11.91 -11.39
CA PHE A 8 8.31 -12.62 -10.63
C PHE A 8 8.77 -13.08 -9.25
N GLU A 9 10.05 -12.89 -8.89
CA GLU A 9 10.52 -13.17 -7.54
C GLU A 9 9.96 -12.13 -6.57
N PRO A 10 9.61 -12.54 -5.34
CA PRO A 10 9.23 -11.59 -4.30
C PRO A 10 10.34 -10.53 -4.12
N PRO A 11 9.97 -9.26 -3.92
CA PRO A 11 10.92 -8.22 -3.53
C PRO A 11 11.75 -8.66 -2.33
N ASP A 12 13.06 -8.39 -2.36
CA ASP A 12 13.91 -8.63 -1.20
C ASP A 12 13.59 -7.63 -0.06
N GLN A 13 14.14 -7.88 1.13
CA GLN A 13 13.92 -7.02 2.29
C GLN A 13 14.42 -5.58 2.10
N HIS A 14 15.42 -5.36 1.25
CA HIS A 14 15.93 -4.02 0.95
C HIS A 14 14.98 -3.25 0.02
N GLU A 15 14.36 -3.92 -0.95
CA GLU A 15 13.31 -3.32 -1.78
C GLU A 15 12.08 -2.95 -0.93
N LEU A 16 11.64 -3.84 -0.04
CA LEU A 16 10.54 -3.56 0.89
C LEU A 16 10.83 -2.34 1.79
N SER A 17 12.04 -2.27 2.34
CA SER A 17 12.47 -1.14 3.19
C SER A 17 12.53 0.17 2.42
N ARG A 18 13.08 0.15 1.19
CA ARG A 18 13.10 1.33 0.32
C ARG A 18 11.70 1.82 -0.03
N ARG A 19 10.77 0.90 -0.27
CA ARG A 19 9.36 1.24 -0.57
C ARG A 19 8.67 1.86 0.63
N ALA A 20 8.93 1.33 1.84
CA ALA A 20 8.45 1.93 3.08
C ALA A 20 8.99 3.36 3.26
N ASP A 21 10.31 3.56 3.14
CA ASP A 21 10.94 4.88 3.29
C ASP A 21 10.39 5.91 2.30
N ASP A 22 10.19 5.52 1.06
CA ASP A 22 9.62 6.38 0.02
C ASP A 22 8.17 6.78 0.35
N LEU A 23 7.32 5.83 0.76
CA LEU A 23 5.96 6.14 1.19
C LEU A 23 5.94 7.10 2.39
N LEU A 24 6.78 6.85 3.42
CA LEU A 24 6.86 7.71 4.61
C LEU A 24 7.31 9.13 4.27
N ARG A 25 8.26 9.27 3.35
CA ARG A 25 8.69 10.58 2.82
C ARG A 25 7.53 11.29 2.14
N ARG A 26 6.78 10.60 1.29
CA ARG A 26 5.65 11.18 0.55
C ARG A 26 4.46 11.51 1.45
N VAL A 27 4.21 10.73 2.51
CA VAL A 27 3.25 11.08 3.57
C VAL A 27 3.56 12.47 4.14
N SER A 28 4.84 12.75 4.42
CA SER A 28 5.26 14.06 4.94
C SER A 28 4.98 15.19 3.94
N LEU A 29 5.19 14.95 2.64
CA LEU A 29 4.90 15.91 1.58
C LEU A 29 3.39 16.21 1.48
N VAL A 30 2.55 15.17 1.46
CA VAL A 30 1.08 15.35 1.39
C VAL A 30 0.55 16.07 2.64
N ARG A 31 1.06 15.74 3.83
CA ARG A 31 0.68 16.44 5.07
C ARG A 31 1.05 17.94 5.02
N ALA A 32 2.17 18.29 4.39
CA ALA A 32 2.65 19.67 4.32
C ALA A 32 1.98 20.50 3.21
N HIS A 33 1.68 19.88 2.06
CA HIS A 33 1.32 20.62 0.85
C HIS A 33 -0.02 20.18 0.22
N GLY A 34 -0.69 19.18 0.79
CA GLY A 34 -1.89 18.57 0.22
C GLY A 34 -1.59 17.72 -1.02
N TRP A 35 -2.66 17.22 -1.65
CA TRP A 35 -2.58 16.26 -2.76
C TRP A 35 -2.39 16.89 -4.14
N ASP A 36 -2.86 18.12 -4.36
CA ASP A 36 -3.05 18.66 -5.71
C ASP A 36 -1.77 18.72 -6.54
N GLN A 37 -0.63 18.93 -5.90
CA GLN A 37 0.68 18.99 -6.57
C GLN A 37 1.25 17.60 -6.91
N TYR A 38 0.74 16.53 -6.29
CA TYR A 38 1.32 15.19 -6.37
C TYR A 38 0.42 14.18 -7.07
N ARG A 39 -0.90 14.38 -7.04
CA ARG A 39 -1.89 13.42 -7.56
C ARG A 39 -1.70 13.05 -9.04
N GLN A 40 -1.17 13.98 -9.84
CA GLN A 40 -0.91 13.76 -11.29
C GLN A 40 0.54 13.39 -11.58
N LEU A 41 1.42 13.43 -10.57
CA LEU A 41 2.85 13.17 -10.71
C LEU A 41 3.21 11.74 -10.29
N TRP A 42 2.55 11.22 -9.26
CA TRP A 42 2.79 9.87 -8.77
C TRP A 42 1.90 8.86 -9.48
N SER A 43 2.36 7.61 -9.53
CA SER A 43 1.56 6.53 -10.08
C SER A 43 0.31 6.28 -9.24
N CYS A 44 -0.70 5.69 -9.87
CA CYS A 44 -1.96 5.34 -9.20
C CYS A 44 -1.72 4.48 -7.94
N GLY A 45 -0.85 3.46 -8.03
CA GLY A 45 -0.54 2.60 -6.88
C GLY A 45 0.09 3.35 -5.70
N GLU A 46 0.96 4.32 -5.98
CA GLU A 46 1.58 5.16 -4.95
C GLU A 46 0.56 6.09 -4.29
N VAL A 47 -0.31 6.74 -5.08
CA VAL A 47 -1.40 7.57 -4.55
C VAL A 47 -2.32 6.76 -3.65
N LEU A 48 -2.72 5.56 -4.09
CA LEU A 48 -3.59 4.67 -3.32
C LEU A 48 -2.93 4.17 -2.03
N GLY A 49 -1.65 3.79 -2.07
CA GLY A 49 -0.91 3.37 -0.88
C GLY A 49 -0.78 4.51 0.14
N LEU A 50 -0.57 5.74 -0.32
CA LEU A 50 -0.50 6.92 0.54
C LEU A 50 -1.87 7.30 1.11
N ALA A 51 -2.94 7.22 0.32
CA ALA A 51 -4.30 7.43 0.80
C ALA A 51 -4.65 6.42 1.90
N LEU A 52 -4.23 5.15 1.72
CA LEU A 52 -4.38 4.11 2.72
C LEU A 52 -3.58 4.40 4.00
N LEU A 53 -2.33 4.87 3.90
CA LEU A 53 -1.51 5.28 5.06
C LEU A 53 -2.06 6.50 5.80
N LEU A 54 -2.69 7.43 5.08
CA LEU A 54 -3.27 8.64 5.66
C LEU A 54 -4.69 8.41 6.21
N GLY A 55 -5.34 7.31 5.83
CA GLY A 55 -6.75 7.08 6.14
C GLY A 55 -7.67 8.01 5.34
N ASP A 56 -7.22 8.46 4.17
CA ASP A 56 -7.94 9.39 3.32
C ASP A 56 -8.92 8.65 2.40
N GLY A 57 -10.10 8.33 2.95
CA GLY A 57 -11.16 7.66 2.22
C GLY A 57 -11.68 8.45 1.01
N SER A 58 -11.48 9.77 0.98
CA SER A 58 -11.93 10.61 -0.14
C SER A 58 -11.06 10.39 -1.38
N GLU A 59 -9.74 10.24 -1.22
CA GLU A 59 -8.83 9.92 -2.33
C GLU A 59 -9.03 8.49 -2.85
N LEU A 60 -9.36 7.53 -1.96
CA LEU A 60 -9.74 6.18 -2.37
C LEU A 60 -11.03 6.20 -3.20
N GLN A 61 -12.07 6.89 -2.71
CA GLN A 61 -13.35 7.03 -3.42
C GLN A 61 -13.18 7.74 -4.76
N ARG A 62 -12.33 8.78 -4.82
CA ARG A 62 -12.02 9.50 -6.07
C ARG A 62 -11.42 8.58 -7.13
N SER A 63 -10.61 7.62 -6.70
CA SER A 63 -9.99 6.62 -7.59
C SER A 63 -10.92 5.43 -7.90
N GLY A 64 -12.11 5.38 -7.27
CA GLY A 64 -13.04 4.25 -7.39
C GLY A 64 -12.60 2.99 -6.65
N GLU A 65 -11.66 3.13 -5.71
CA GLU A 65 -11.02 2.01 -5.01
C GLU A 65 -11.53 1.87 -3.58
N THR A 66 -11.44 0.65 -3.05
CA THR A 66 -11.75 0.34 -1.64
C THR A 66 -10.46 0.05 -0.88
N ILE A 67 -10.50 0.09 0.44
CA ILE A 67 -9.36 -0.35 1.27
C ILE A 67 -8.92 -1.78 0.87
N VAL A 68 -9.87 -2.68 0.60
CA VAL A 68 -9.58 -4.07 0.26
C VAL A 68 -8.90 -4.17 -1.11
N SER A 69 -9.44 -3.55 -2.16
CA SER A 69 -8.84 -3.61 -3.51
C SER A 69 -7.45 -2.98 -3.57
N VAL A 70 -7.20 -1.93 -2.77
CA VAL A 70 -5.84 -1.37 -2.63
C VAL A 70 -4.91 -2.36 -1.93
N LEU A 71 -5.34 -2.98 -0.83
CA LEU A 71 -4.53 -3.99 -0.13
C LEU A 71 -4.25 -5.20 -1.03
N GLU A 72 -5.21 -5.69 -1.80
CA GLU A 72 -5.02 -6.78 -2.76
C GLU A 72 -3.94 -6.43 -3.79
N ARG A 73 -4.03 -5.24 -4.39
CA ARG A 73 -3.00 -4.74 -5.31
C ARG A 73 -1.62 -4.73 -4.66
N TRP A 74 -1.54 -4.16 -3.45
CA TRP A 74 -0.28 -4.06 -2.73
C TRP A 74 0.27 -5.42 -2.28
N ALA A 75 -0.56 -6.43 -2.07
CA ALA A 75 -0.09 -7.79 -1.78
C ALA A 75 0.76 -8.34 -2.93
N PHE A 76 0.34 -8.14 -4.17
CA PHE A 76 1.13 -8.52 -5.33
C PHE A 76 2.38 -7.65 -5.50
N ASP A 77 2.27 -6.35 -5.25
CA ASP A 77 3.42 -5.44 -5.33
C ASP A 77 4.49 -5.78 -4.28
N LEU A 78 4.10 -6.17 -3.07
CA LEU A 78 5.02 -6.44 -1.94
C LEU A 78 5.55 -7.87 -1.93
N TRP A 79 4.74 -8.85 -2.34
CA TRP A 79 5.06 -10.27 -2.14
C TRP A 79 5.25 -11.02 -3.46
N GLY A 80 5.05 -10.36 -4.61
CA GLY A 80 5.06 -11.02 -5.91
C GLY A 80 3.78 -11.84 -6.16
N ILE A 81 3.70 -12.52 -7.30
CA ILE A 81 2.46 -13.17 -7.75
C ILE A 81 2.01 -14.28 -6.80
N VAL A 82 2.90 -15.23 -6.48
CA VAL A 82 2.56 -16.43 -5.69
C VAL A 82 2.21 -16.05 -4.25
N CYS A 83 3.12 -15.39 -3.54
CA CYS A 83 2.88 -15.02 -2.14
C CYS A 83 1.81 -13.94 -2.00
N GLY A 84 1.63 -13.07 -3.01
CA GLY A 84 0.55 -12.09 -3.05
C GLY A 84 -0.82 -12.74 -3.17
N GLN A 85 -0.95 -13.78 -4.01
CA GLN A 85 -2.17 -14.58 -4.09
C GLN A 85 -2.46 -15.30 -2.78
N GLU A 86 -1.45 -15.96 -2.19
CA GLU A 86 -1.60 -16.63 -0.88
C GLU A 86 -2.04 -15.65 0.22
N ASP A 87 -1.47 -14.44 0.24
CA ASP A 87 -1.88 -13.41 1.21
C ASP A 87 -3.32 -12.96 0.95
N THR A 88 -3.70 -12.76 -0.31
CA THR A 88 -5.07 -12.40 -0.71
C THR A 88 -6.08 -13.46 -0.29
N ASP A 89 -5.81 -14.73 -0.60
CA ASP A 89 -6.67 -15.87 -0.25
C ASP A 89 -6.81 -16.03 1.27
N ALA A 90 -5.79 -15.64 2.03
CA ALA A 90 -5.79 -15.64 3.49
C ALA A 90 -6.45 -14.39 4.12
N GLY A 91 -6.96 -13.44 3.33
CA GLY A 91 -7.58 -12.20 3.83
C GLY A 91 -6.61 -11.04 4.09
N LEU A 92 -5.45 -11.06 3.43
CA LEU A 92 -4.41 -10.02 3.41
C LEU A 92 -3.66 -9.78 4.74
N PRO A 93 -3.40 -10.80 5.59
CA PRO A 93 -2.83 -10.57 6.91
C PRO A 93 -1.43 -9.96 6.87
N ARG A 94 -0.56 -10.36 5.92
CA ARG A 94 0.81 -9.82 5.83
C ARG A 94 0.80 -8.40 5.30
N THR A 95 -0.01 -8.12 4.27
CA THR A 95 -0.12 -6.79 3.69
C THR A 95 -0.69 -5.79 4.69
N ARG A 96 -1.72 -6.17 5.45
CA ARG A 96 -2.25 -5.35 6.55
C ARG A 96 -1.19 -5.04 7.58
N ALA A 97 -0.53 -6.07 8.13
CA ALA A 97 0.51 -5.90 9.13
C ALA A 97 1.65 -4.98 8.65
N TRP A 98 2.02 -5.08 7.37
CA TRP A 98 3.01 -4.18 6.78
C TRP A 98 2.54 -2.73 6.78
N PHE A 99 1.33 -2.43 6.29
CA PHE A 99 0.78 -1.08 6.32
C PHE A 99 0.55 -0.55 7.74
N ASP A 100 0.06 -1.39 8.66
CA ASP A 100 -0.16 -1.00 10.06
C ASP A 100 1.16 -0.64 10.76
N SER A 101 2.26 -1.32 10.43
CA SER A 101 3.59 -0.95 10.92
C SER A 101 4.02 0.45 10.45
N LEU A 102 3.72 0.81 9.21
CA LEU A 102 4.00 2.15 8.66
C LEU A 102 3.09 3.21 9.27
N ARG A 103 1.82 2.88 9.50
CA ARG A 103 0.87 3.78 10.16
C ARG A 103 1.28 4.07 11.60
N ALA A 104 1.75 3.06 12.32
CA ALA A 104 2.36 3.24 13.63
C ALA A 104 3.57 4.20 13.59
N ALA A 105 4.43 4.07 12.57
CA ALA A 105 5.60 4.95 12.40
C ALA A 105 5.22 6.43 12.17
N ILE A 106 4.05 6.72 11.57
CA ILE A 106 3.56 8.08 11.32
C ILE A 106 2.51 8.57 12.33
N GLY A 107 2.27 7.80 13.39
CA GLY A 107 1.29 8.10 14.44
C GLY A 107 -0.18 8.02 14.02
N ALA A 108 -0.50 7.22 12.99
CA ALA A 108 -1.85 7.00 12.49
C ALA A 108 -2.48 5.71 13.08
N PRO A 109 -3.81 5.66 13.31
CA PRO A 109 -4.50 4.49 13.87
C PRO A 109 -4.50 3.29 12.90
N ASP A 110 -4.69 2.07 13.36
CA ASP A 110 -4.71 0.83 12.54
C ASP A 110 -5.77 0.82 11.41
N ILE A 111 -5.54 0.06 10.32
CA ILE A 111 -6.51 -0.13 9.24
C ILE A 111 -7.61 -1.11 9.68
N GLN A 112 -8.52 -0.64 10.53
CA GLN A 112 -9.70 -1.42 10.88
C GLN A 112 -10.70 -1.44 9.72
N GLN A 113 -11.16 -2.63 9.33
CA GLN A 113 -12.38 -2.76 8.52
C GLN A 113 -13.58 -2.31 9.37
N PRO A 114 -14.60 -1.66 8.77
CA PRO A 114 -15.85 -1.43 9.48
C PRO A 114 -16.40 -2.79 9.96
N PRO A 115 -17.04 -2.86 11.14
CA PRO A 115 -17.55 -4.11 11.66
C PRO A 115 -18.51 -4.73 10.65
N VAL A 116 -18.28 -6.00 10.29
CA VAL A 116 -19.25 -6.79 9.53
C VAL A 116 -20.49 -6.88 10.40
N THR A 117 -21.48 -6.04 10.10
CA THR A 117 -22.79 -6.13 10.74
C THR A 117 -23.44 -7.37 10.14
N ARG A 118 -23.67 -8.35 11.01
CA ARG A 118 -24.25 -9.66 10.71
C ARG A 118 -25.70 -9.57 10.27
#